data_AF-A0AAD1G2V3-F1
#
_entry.id   AF-A0AAD1G2V3-F1
#
_cell.length_a   1.000
_cell.length_b   1.000
_cell.length_c   1.000
_cell.angle_alpha   90.00
_cell.angle_beta   90.00
_cell.angle_gamma   90.00
#
_symmetry.space_group_name_H-M   'P 1'
#
loop_
_entity.id
_entity.type
_entity.pdbx_description
1 polymer ?
#
loop_
_entity_poly.entity_id
_entity_poly.type
_entity_poly.pdbx_seq_one_letter_code
_entity_poly.pdbx_strand_id
1 'polypeptide(L)'
;MTAIPALLTDIESLSGMTAHAAAGGDWTAVERYETVRLALVKTLSGLAADPVLRAEALSALRQAESHSVTIGHAIDVGRRAHERSAQALRQSGTARRLYGKARTA
;
A
#
# COMPACT_ATOMS: atom_id res chain seq x y z
N MET A 1 -1.70 24.31 19.58
CA MET A 1 -2.14 22.98 20.04
C MET A 1 -1.59 21.94 19.08
N THR A 2 -0.97 20.90 19.62
CA THR A 2 0.02 20.01 19.00
C THR A 2 -0.50 19.24 17.78
N ALA A 3 0.03 19.59 16.60
CA ALA A 3 -0.38 19.02 15.30
C ALA A 3 0.17 17.60 15.05
N ILE A 4 1.30 17.23 15.68
CA ILE A 4 2.03 16.00 15.34
C ILE A 4 1.26 14.72 15.72
N PRO A 5 0.65 14.60 16.92
CA PRO A 5 -0.13 13.40 17.25
C PRO A 5 -1.32 13.17 16.31
N ALA A 6 -2.02 14.24 15.93
CA ALA A 6 -3.14 14.13 14.98
C ALA A 6 -2.66 13.70 13.59
N LEU A 7 -1.58 14.32 13.07
CA LEU A 7 -0.95 13.92 11.81
C LEU A 7 -0.52 12.44 11.83
N LEU A 8 -0.01 11.97 12.96
CA LEU A 8 0.43 10.59 13.11
C LEU A 8 -0.76 9.62 13.11
N THR A 9 -1.86 9.94 13.79
CA THR A 9 -3.11 9.15 13.73
C THR A 9 -3.67 9.08 12.31
N ASP A 10 -3.66 10.19 11.58
CA ASP A 10 -4.12 10.22 10.18
C ASP A 10 -3.21 9.36 9.29
N ILE A 11 -1.89 9.43 9.48
CA ILE A 11 -0.92 8.59 8.76
C ILE A 11 -1.14 7.11 9.09
N GLU A 12 -1.36 6.75 10.34
CA GLU A 12 -1.64 5.37 10.76
C GLU A 12 -2.92 4.85 10.08
N SER A 13 -4.00 5.63 10.12
CA SER A 13 -5.27 5.28 9.47
C SER A 13 -5.11 5.08 7.97
N LEU A 14 -4.47 6.03 7.28
CA LEU A 14 -4.18 5.93 5.84
C LEU A 14 -3.29 4.73 5.54
N SER A 15 -2.30 4.44 6.38
CA SER A 15 -1.43 3.27 6.21
C SER A 15 -2.20 1.96 6.28
N GLY A 16 -3.13 1.84 7.23
CA GLY A 16 -4.02 0.69 7.34
C GLY A 16 -4.92 0.54 6.12
N MET A 17 -5.52 1.62 5.64
CA MET A 17 -6.35 1.62 4.43
C MET A 17 -5.55 1.26 3.17
N THR A 18 -4.35 1.81 3.00
CA THR A 18 -3.44 1.48 1.88
C THR A 18 -3.04 0.00 1.93
N ALA A 19 -2.65 -0.52 3.11
CA ALA A 19 -2.28 -1.92 3.25
C ALA A 19 -3.46 -2.86 2.96
N HIS A 20 -4.66 -2.54 3.44
CA HIS A 20 -5.87 -3.33 3.16
C HIS A 20 -6.19 -3.34 1.66
N ALA A 21 -6.18 -2.17 1.01
CA ALA A 21 -6.41 -2.05 -0.43
C ALA A 21 -5.36 -2.82 -1.24
N ALA A 22 -4.08 -2.72 -0.87
CA ALA A 22 -2.99 -3.42 -1.53
C ALA A 22 -3.13 -4.94 -1.42
N ALA A 23 -3.45 -5.47 -0.23
CA ALA A 23 -3.69 -6.89 -0.03
C ALA A 23 -4.90 -7.40 -0.84
N GLY A 24 -5.93 -6.56 -1.02
CA GLY A 24 -7.11 -6.83 -1.85
C GLY A 24 -6.90 -6.64 -3.36
N GLY A 25 -5.75 -6.07 -3.79
CA GLY A 25 -5.47 -5.76 -5.19
C GLY A 25 -6.22 -4.54 -5.73
N ASP A 26 -6.77 -3.68 -4.87
CA ASP A 26 -7.39 -2.40 -5.26
C ASP A 26 -6.30 -1.31 -5.41
N TRP A 27 -5.60 -1.35 -6.55
CA TRP A 27 -4.48 -0.45 -6.81
C TRP A 27 -4.90 1.02 -6.96
N THR A 28 -6.14 1.28 -7.39
CA THR A 28 -6.67 2.66 -7.48
C THR A 28 -6.87 3.26 -6.09
N ALA A 29 -7.38 2.48 -5.13
CA ALA A 29 -7.48 2.93 -3.74
C ALA A 29 -6.08 3.10 -3.11
N VAL A 30 -5.13 2.21 -3.40
CA VAL A 30 -3.73 2.35 -2.96
C VAL A 30 -3.15 3.69 -3.39
N GLU A 31 -3.24 4.05 -4.68
CA GLU A 31 -2.72 5.33 -5.19
C GLU A 31 -3.36 6.53 -4.49
N ARG A 32 -4.68 6.49 -4.28
CA ARG A 32 -5.43 7.56 -3.61
C ARG A 32 -4.98 7.77 -2.17
N TYR A 33 -4.94 6.70 -1.38
CA TYR A 33 -4.58 6.79 0.04
C TYR A 33 -3.10 7.13 0.23
N GLU A 34 -2.23 6.54 -0.57
CA GLU A 34 -0.78 6.77 -0.48
C GLU A 34 -0.41 8.20 -0.85
N THR A 35 -1.09 8.81 -1.83
CA THR A 35 -0.91 10.23 -2.16
C THR A 35 -1.15 11.13 -0.96
N VAL A 36 -2.25 10.91 -0.22
CA VAL A 36 -2.59 11.71 0.97
C VAL A 36 -1.59 11.43 2.09
N ARG A 37 -1.26 10.15 2.33
CA ARG A 37 -0.32 9.74 3.38
C ARG A 37 1.05 10.39 3.20
N LEU A 38 1.60 10.36 1.99
CA LEU A 38 2.91 10.95 1.69
C LEU A 38 2.89 12.48 1.83
N ALA A 39 1.76 13.14 1.56
CA ALA A 39 1.60 14.57 1.82
C ALA A 39 1.66 14.89 3.34
N LEU A 40 1.07 14.05 4.19
CA LEU A 40 1.15 14.21 5.65
C LEU A 40 2.57 13.92 6.18
N VAL A 41 3.24 12.90 5.65
CA VAL A 41 4.66 12.62 5.97
C VAL A 41 5.53 13.81 5.58
N LYS A 42 5.29 14.43 4.43
CA LYS A 42 6.00 15.66 4.02
C LYS A 42 5.74 16.82 4.99
N THR A 43 4.52 16.96 5.51
CA THR A 43 4.20 17.94 6.56
C THR A 43 5.00 17.67 7.83
N LEU A 44 5.09 16.42 8.30
CA LEU A 44 5.94 16.05 9.45
C LEU A 44 7.42 16.41 9.22
N SER A 45 7.94 16.15 8.02
CA SER A 45 9.30 16.55 7.63
C SER A 45 9.50 18.06 7.69
N GLY A 46 8.49 18.85 7.31
CA GLY A 46 8.51 20.30 7.47
C GLY A 46 8.58 20.73 8.93
N LEU A 47 7.81 20.08 9.81
CA LEU A 47 7.83 20.36 11.26
C LEU A 47 9.17 20.02 11.91
N ALA A 48 9.95 19.08 11.35
CA ALA A 48 11.28 18.75 11.84
C ALA A 48 12.33 19.87 11.63
N ALA A 49 11.99 20.89 10.83
CA ALA A 49 12.81 22.09 10.67
C ALA A 49 12.72 23.04 11.89
N ASP A 50 11.61 23.01 12.63
CA ASP A 50 11.45 23.78 13.86
C ASP A 50 12.22 23.10 15.01
N PRO A 51 13.22 23.76 15.64
CA PRO A 51 13.98 23.19 16.74
C PRO A 51 13.11 22.74 17.93
N VAL A 52 11.97 23.39 18.16
CA VAL A 52 11.03 23.06 19.26
C VAL A 52 10.30 21.75 18.96
N LEU A 53 9.93 21.52 17.70
CA LEU A 53 9.15 20.34 17.29
C LEU A 53 10.01 19.21 16.75
N ARG A 54 11.30 19.45 16.50
CA ARG A 54 12.21 18.52 15.82
C ARG A 54 12.23 17.13 16.42
N ALA A 55 12.38 17.00 17.73
CA ALA A 55 12.50 15.70 18.38
C ALA A 55 11.21 14.87 18.21
N GLU A 56 10.05 15.50 18.39
CA GLU A 56 8.74 14.87 18.25
C GLU A 56 8.46 14.52 16.78
N ALA A 57 8.73 15.43 15.85
CA ALA A 57 8.55 15.21 14.41
C ALA A 57 9.44 14.07 13.90
N LEU A 58 10.71 13.99 14.33
CA LEU A 58 11.59 12.87 13.97
C LEU A 58 11.11 11.53 14.54
N SER A 59 10.54 11.53 15.74
CA SER A 59 9.93 10.33 16.32
C SER A 59 8.70 9.88 15.50
N ALA A 60 7.83 10.82 15.13
CA ALA A 60 6.67 10.55 14.28
C ALA A 60 7.06 10.05 12.88
N LEU A 61 8.13 10.61 12.28
CA LEU A 61 8.66 10.14 11.00
C LEU A 61 9.15 8.70 11.06
N ARG A 62 9.83 8.29 12.15
CA ARG A 62 10.24 6.89 12.35
C ARG A 62 9.04 5.95 12.47
N GLN A 63 7.94 6.40 13.10
CA GLN A 63 6.71 5.62 13.16
C GLN A 63 6.07 5.50 11.76
N ALA A 64 6.00 6.59 11.00
CA ALA A 64 5.53 6.60 9.61
C ALA A 64 6.36 5.71 8.67
N GLU A 65 7.67 5.60 8.92
CA GLU A 65 8.56 4.67 8.22
C GLU A 65 8.17 3.22 8.50
N SER A 66 7.89 2.87 9.77
CA SER A 66 7.45 1.51 10.14
C SER A 66 6.16 1.10 9.40
N HIS A 67 5.21 2.03 9.24
CA HIS A 67 4.00 1.79 8.47
C HIS A 67 4.28 1.56 6.97
N SER A 68 5.31 2.20 6.42
CA SER A 68 5.71 2.01 5.02
C SER A 68 6.20 0.57 4.77
N VAL A 69 6.86 -0.06 5.76
CA VAL A 69 7.22 -1.49 5.71
C VAL A 69 5.98 -2.38 5.64
N THR A 70 4.98 -2.10 6.46
CA THR A 70 3.69 -2.84 6.46
C THR A 70 2.98 -2.73 5.11
N ILE A 71 2.93 -1.52 4.53
CA ILE A 71 2.35 -1.29 3.20
C ILE A 71 3.13 -2.08 2.13
N GLY A 72 4.47 -2.03 2.16
CA GLY A 72 5.31 -2.78 1.24
C GLY A 72 5.04 -4.29 1.27
N HIS A 73 4.88 -4.87 2.46
CA HIS A 73 4.50 -6.27 2.60
C HIS A 73 3.11 -6.57 2.00
N ALA A 74 2.13 -5.70 2.24
CA ALA A 74 0.79 -5.86 1.70
C ALA A 74 0.75 -5.76 0.15
N ILE A 75 1.55 -4.88 -0.44
CA ILE A 75 1.73 -4.78 -1.90
C ILE A 75 2.30 -6.09 -2.44
N ASP A 76 3.31 -6.65 -1.80
CA ASP A 76 3.87 -7.94 -2.21
C ASP A 76 2.85 -9.09 -2.13
N VAL A 77 2.01 -9.10 -1.09
CA VAL A 77 0.91 -10.07 -0.96
C VAL A 77 -0.09 -9.92 -2.11
N GLY A 78 -0.55 -8.70 -2.38
CA GLY A 78 -1.48 -8.40 -3.47
C GLY A 78 -0.93 -8.76 -4.85
N ARG A 79 0.34 -8.40 -5.10
CA ARG A 79 1.04 -8.74 -6.34
C ARG A 79 1.12 -10.25 -6.56
N ARG A 80 1.54 -11.01 -5.55
CA ARG A 80 1.60 -12.48 -5.65
C ARG A 80 0.22 -13.10 -5.87
N ALA A 81 -0.84 -12.54 -5.27
CA ALA A 81 -2.20 -13.00 -5.51
C ALA A 81 -2.63 -12.76 -6.97
N HIS A 82 -2.32 -11.57 -7.52
CA HIS A 82 -2.57 -11.25 -8.91
C HIS A 82 -1.81 -12.20 -9.87
N GLU A 83 -0.52 -12.45 -9.62
CA GLU A 83 0.30 -13.37 -10.43
C GLU A 83 -0.27 -14.79 -10.46
N ARG A 84 -0.72 -15.32 -9.30
CA ARG A 84 -1.38 -16.63 -9.20
C ARG A 84 -2.66 -16.67 -10.03
N SER A 85 -3.51 -15.66 -9.93
CA SER A 85 -4.74 -15.55 -10.71
C SER A 85 -4.46 -15.50 -12.21
N ALA A 86 -3.47 -14.70 -12.63
CA ALA A 86 -3.07 -14.59 -14.03
C ALA A 86 -2.53 -15.93 -14.57
N GLN A 87 -1.77 -16.67 -13.77
CA GLN A 87 -1.29 -18.01 -14.13
C GLN A 87 -2.44 -19.00 -14.28
N ALA A 88 -3.40 -19.01 -13.36
CA ALA A 88 -4.58 -19.88 -13.43
C ALA A 88 -5.41 -19.61 -14.70
N LEU A 89 -5.60 -18.33 -15.07
CA LEU A 89 -6.28 -17.95 -16.30
C LEU A 89 -5.55 -18.45 -17.56
N ARG A 90 -4.21 -18.32 -17.60
CA ARG A 90 -3.41 -18.84 -18.72
C ARG A 90 -3.52 -20.36 -18.85
N GLN A 91 -3.47 -21.09 -17.73
CA GLN A 91 -3.61 -22.54 -17.70
C GLN A 91 -5.01 -22.97 -18.17
N SER A 92 -6.06 -22.30 -17.70
CA SER A 92 -7.44 -22.56 -18.13
C SER A 92 -7.64 -22.30 -19.63
N GLY A 93 -7.11 -21.18 -20.16
CA GLY A 93 -7.15 -20.88 -21.58
C GLY A 93 -6.41 -21.91 -22.44
N THR A 94 -5.27 -22.42 -21.96
CA THR A 94 -4.53 -23.50 -22.62
C THR A 94 -5.30 -24.82 -22.60
N ALA A 95 -5.87 -25.21 -21.46
CA ALA A 95 -6.71 -26.41 -21.36
C ALA A 95 -7.90 -26.33 -22.33
N ARG A 96 -8.60 -25.19 -22.37
CA ARG A 96 -9.73 -24.98 -23.29
C ARG A 96 -9.31 -25.11 -24.76
N ARG A 97 -8.13 -24.62 -25.14
CA ARG A 97 -7.59 -24.79 -26.51
C ARG A 97 -7.25 -26.24 -26.84
N LEU A 98 -6.65 -26.98 -25.92
CA LEU A 98 -6.24 -28.37 -26.15
C LEU A 98 -7.46 -29.29 -26.27
N TYR A 99 -8.41 -29.21 -25.33
CA TYR A 99 -9.62 -30.03 -25.34
C TYR A 99 -10.64 -29.57 -26.38
N GLY A 100 -10.68 -28.27 -26.70
CA GLY A 100 -11.53 -27.74 -27.77
C GLY A 100 -11.14 -28.28 -29.15
N LYS A 101 -9.83 -28.39 -29.43
CA LYS A 101 -9.32 -28.98 -30.68
C LYS A 101 -9.53 -30.50 -30.76
N ALA A 102 -9.49 -31.21 -29.64
CA ALA A 102 -9.72 -32.65 -29.58
C ALA A 102 -11.19 -33.05 -29.81
N ARG A 103 -12.14 -32.11 -29.69
CA ARG A 103 -13.59 -32.35 -29.89
C ARG A 103 -14.06 -32.06 -31.31
N THR A 104 -13.23 -31.40 -32.12
CA THR A 104 -13.54 -31.01 -33.51
C THR A 104 -12.68 -31.75 -34.54
N ALA A 105 -11.91 -32.75 -34.13
CA ALA A 105 -11.16 -33.66 -34.98
C ALA A 105 -11.82 -35.04 -34.95
#